data_AF-A0A6C7EBF8-F1
#
_entry.id   AF-A0A6C7EBF8-F1
#
_cell.length_a   1.000
_cell.length_b   1.000
_cell.length_c   1.000
_cell.angle_alpha   90.00
_cell.angle_beta   90.00
_cell.angle_gamma   90.00
#
_symmetry.space_group_name_H-M   'P 1'
#
loop_
_entity.id
_entity.type
_entity.pdbx_description
1 polymer ?
#
loop_
_entity_poly.entity_id
_entity_poly.type
_entity_poly.pdbx_seq_one_letter_code
_entity_poly.pdbx_strand_id
1 'polypeptide(L)'
;MSEARKKTTSRRELERQPNFDEISPEVGELDEVAVEEAMSADPDEMLAMLADLTGATDPKLRELARRLAGRLFLDLAKRGPSQPRGIGRLETQRYRPDAGDIDIDASLDAVVAARAVQSAVDPDDLRVRAWATPGTAICLLVDRSGSMGGGPLATSAVTASAVAWRSPDDYSVLSFGKDVVAAKSQDQTKSNEAVVDSVLALRGFGTTDVAGALVAAADQLRRSTAGRKITVLLSDCRATVPGDVVAAARGVDELVIVAPEGDSEEAEALAAQTGARFTTVAGPSRAAEALATVLDT
;
A
#
# COMPACT_ATOMS: atom_id res chain seq x y z
N MET A 1 17.29 17.22 14.48
CA MET A 1 16.41 17.72 13.40
C MET A 1 17.30 18.17 12.25
N SER A 2 17.50 17.32 11.24
CA SER A 2 18.18 17.70 10.00
C SER A 2 17.08 17.83 8.95
N GLU A 3 16.70 19.06 8.63
CA GLU A 3 15.88 19.34 7.44
C GLU A 3 16.67 18.89 6.21
N ALA A 4 16.40 17.67 5.76
CA ALA A 4 16.87 17.20 4.47
C ALA A 4 16.34 18.19 3.42
N ARG A 5 17.26 18.93 2.81
CA ARG A 5 17.02 19.95 1.79
C ARG A 5 16.13 19.32 0.71
N LYS A 6 14.82 19.60 0.75
CA LYS A 6 13.83 19.04 -0.17
C LYS A 6 14.23 19.46 -1.58
N LYS A 7 14.75 18.54 -2.39
CA LYS A 7 15.00 18.76 -3.81
C LYS A 7 13.64 19.02 -4.46
N THR A 8 13.42 20.23 -4.95
CA THR A 8 12.20 20.62 -5.66
C THR A 8 12.46 20.60 -7.15
N THR A 9 11.50 20.13 -7.94
CA THR A 9 11.59 20.12 -9.40
C THR A 9 11.23 21.50 -9.94
N SER A 10 12.08 22.07 -10.80
CA SER A 10 11.82 23.39 -11.39
C SER A 10 10.85 23.30 -12.56
N ARG A 11 10.13 24.39 -12.87
CA ARG A 11 9.21 24.43 -14.03
C ARG A 11 9.92 24.08 -15.35
N ARG A 12 11.16 24.55 -15.54
CA ARG A 12 11.99 24.23 -16.72
C ARG A 12 12.33 22.75 -16.88
N GLU A 13 12.34 21.99 -15.78
CA GLU A 13 12.53 20.54 -15.83
C GLU A 13 11.21 19.82 -16.14
N LEU A 14 10.08 20.36 -15.69
CA LEU A 14 8.73 19.84 -15.97
C LEU A 14 8.27 20.14 -17.40
N GLU A 15 8.63 21.31 -17.96
CA GLU A 15 8.39 21.70 -19.37
C GLU A 15 9.03 20.76 -20.40
N ARG A 16 9.92 19.85 -19.96
CA ARG A 16 10.49 18.81 -20.82
C ARG A 16 9.58 17.60 -20.98
N GLN A 17 8.56 17.47 -20.15
CA GLN A 17 7.57 16.40 -20.24
C GLN A 17 6.56 16.73 -21.33
N PRO A 18 6.11 15.74 -22.12
CA PRO A 18 5.05 15.94 -23.11
C PRO A 18 3.79 16.49 -22.43
N ASN A 19 3.06 17.37 -23.10
CA ASN A 19 1.77 17.90 -22.65
C ASN A 19 1.78 18.72 -21.33
N PHE A 20 2.94 19.00 -20.74
CA PHE A 20 3.01 19.80 -19.49
C PHE A 20 2.39 21.20 -19.65
N ASP A 21 2.61 21.87 -20.77
CA ASP A 21 2.07 23.21 -21.04
C ASP A 21 0.55 23.22 -21.23
N GLU A 22 -0.04 22.11 -21.67
CA GLU A 22 -1.49 21.95 -21.78
C GLU A 22 -2.11 21.66 -20.40
N ILE A 23 -1.41 20.90 -19.56
CA ILE A 23 -1.85 20.51 -18.22
C ILE A 23 -1.65 21.63 -17.18
N SER A 24 -0.59 22.42 -17.30
CA SER A 24 -0.25 23.54 -16.39
C SER A 24 0.09 24.80 -17.20
N PRO A 25 -0.91 25.43 -17.84
CA PRO A 25 -0.70 26.54 -18.77
C PRO A 25 -0.07 27.76 -18.09
N GLU A 26 -0.44 28.04 -16.84
CA GLU A 26 0.09 29.15 -16.06
C GLU A 26 0.75 28.70 -14.74
N VAL A 27 1.43 29.62 -14.06
CA VAL A 27 2.07 29.34 -12.77
C VAL A 27 1.00 29.12 -11.70
N GLY A 28 1.03 27.95 -11.06
CA GLY A 28 0.09 27.60 -10.02
C GLY A 28 -1.32 27.28 -10.53
N GLU A 29 -1.43 26.88 -11.80
CA GLU A 29 -2.66 26.40 -12.42
C GLU A 29 -2.49 24.97 -12.93
N LEU A 30 -3.57 24.22 -12.86
CA LEU A 30 -3.66 22.84 -13.33
C LEU A 30 -5.05 22.70 -13.95
N ASP A 31 -5.10 22.42 -15.25
CA ASP A 31 -6.34 22.30 -16.00
C ASP A 31 -6.91 20.89 -15.82
N GLU A 32 -8.04 20.78 -15.12
CA GLU A 32 -8.67 19.47 -14.85
C GLU A 32 -9.20 18.82 -16.13
N VAL A 33 -9.62 19.58 -17.14
CA VAL A 33 -10.10 19.03 -18.43
C VAL A 33 -8.94 18.45 -19.21
N ALA A 34 -7.82 19.18 -19.30
CA ALA A 34 -6.61 18.69 -19.95
C ALA A 34 -6.09 17.42 -19.26
N VAL A 35 -6.19 17.34 -17.93
CA VAL A 35 -5.83 16.12 -17.18
C VAL A 35 -6.77 14.96 -17.49
N GLU A 36 -8.08 15.18 -17.59
CA GLU A 36 -9.04 14.13 -17.96
C GLU A 36 -8.81 13.60 -19.38
N GLU A 37 -8.51 14.49 -20.33
CA GLU A 37 -8.15 14.13 -21.71
C GLU A 37 -6.83 13.33 -21.74
N ALA A 38 -5.80 13.80 -21.04
CA ALA A 38 -4.52 13.11 -20.94
C ALA A 38 -4.64 11.74 -20.24
N MET A 39 -5.43 11.65 -19.16
CA MET A 39 -5.74 10.38 -18.49
C MET A 39 -6.45 9.38 -19.42
N SER A 40 -7.24 9.88 -20.37
CA SER A 40 -7.96 9.03 -21.35
C SER A 40 -7.04 8.58 -22.49
N ALA A 41 -6.04 9.39 -22.84
CA ALA A 41 -5.07 9.08 -23.89
C ALA A 41 -3.97 8.13 -23.41
N ASP A 42 -3.29 8.49 -22.32
CA ASP A 42 -2.26 7.66 -21.67
C ASP A 42 -2.31 7.85 -20.14
N PRO A 43 -2.95 6.93 -19.41
CA PRO A 43 -3.05 7.03 -17.96
C PRO A 43 -1.69 6.87 -17.27
N ASP A 44 -0.75 6.09 -17.82
CA ASP A 44 0.52 5.83 -17.15
C ASP A 44 1.41 7.07 -17.18
N GLU A 45 1.47 7.74 -18.34
CA GLU A 45 2.21 9.00 -18.50
C GLU A 45 1.63 10.11 -17.64
N MET A 46 0.30 10.26 -17.61
CA MET A 46 -0.37 11.29 -16.81
C MET A 46 -0.17 11.06 -15.30
N LEU A 47 -0.30 9.82 -14.83
CA LEU A 47 -0.08 9.48 -13.41
C LEU A 47 1.39 9.68 -13.00
N ALA A 48 2.34 9.38 -13.89
CA ALA A 48 3.75 9.71 -13.70
C ALA A 48 3.97 11.22 -13.58
N MET A 49 3.41 12.02 -14.49
CA MET A 49 3.51 13.48 -14.45
C MET A 49 2.92 14.03 -13.14
N LEU A 50 1.74 13.58 -12.72
CA LEU A 50 1.13 14.01 -11.46
C LEU A 50 2.03 13.71 -10.25
N ALA A 51 2.68 12.55 -10.24
CA ALA A 51 3.64 12.21 -9.19
C ALA A 51 4.82 13.20 -9.16
N ASP A 52 5.35 13.60 -10.32
CA ASP A 52 6.41 14.61 -10.41
C ASP A 52 5.94 16.01 -9.98
N LEU A 53 4.72 16.40 -10.33
CA LEU A 53 4.12 17.69 -9.95
C LEU A 53 3.94 17.82 -8.44
N THR A 54 3.78 16.73 -7.70
CA THR A 54 3.79 16.75 -6.22
C THR A 54 5.14 17.18 -5.62
N GLY A 55 6.20 17.22 -6.43
CA GLY A 55 7.53 17.74 -6.10
C GLY A 55 7.86 19.09 -6.73
N ALA A 56 6.95 19.71 -7.48
CA ALA A 56 7.17 20.99 -8.13
C ALA A 56 7.61 22.07 -7.14
N THR A 57 8.48 22.99 -7.55
CA THR A 57 8.96 24.11 -6.71
C THR A 57 7.83 25.06 -6.32
N ASP A 58 6.89 25.27 -7.24
CA ASP A 58 5.68 26.06 -7.03
C ASP A 58 4.78 25.42 -5.95
N PRO A 59 4.57 26.09 -4.80
CA PRO A 59 3.73 25.56 -3.72
C PRO A 59 2.27 25.35 -4.11
N LYS A 60 1.71 26.19 -4.99
CA LYS A 60 0.29 26.15 -5.37
C LYS A 60 0.05 25.00 -6.35
N LEU A 61 0.90 24.87 -7.36
CA LEU A 61 0.88 23.73 -8.29
C LEU A 61 1.08 22.41 -7.54
N ARG A 62 2.03 22.38 -6.60
CA ARG A 62 2.29 21.21 -5.75
C ARG A 62 1.06 20.77 -4.97
N GLU A 63 0.31 21.72 -4.42
CA GLU A 63 -0.91 21.45 -3.64
C GLU A 63 -2.07 20.96 -4.52
N LEU A 64 -2.23 21.55 -5.70
CA LEU A 64 -3.21 21.11 -6.70
C LEU A 64 -2.92 19.67 -7.15
N ALA A 65 -1.67 19.41 -7.55
CA ALA A 65 -1.21 18.10 -7.95
C ALA A 65 -1.40 17.05 -6.85
N ARG A 66 -1.07 17.38 -5.59
CA ARG A 66 -1.25 16.44 -4.47
C ARG A 66 -2.71 16.05 -4.29
N ARG A 67 -3.63 17.03 -4.27
CA ARG A 67 -5.06 16.76 -4.13
C ARG A 67 -5.61 15.91 -5.27
N LEU A 68 -5.22 16.24 -6.50
CA LEU A 68 -5.72 15.54 -7.68
C LEU A 68 -5.13 14.13 -7.81
N ALA A 69 -3.83 13.98 -7.56
CA ALA A 69 -3.14 12.69 -7.51
C ALA A 69 -3.72 11.78 -6.43
N GLY A 70 -3.95 12.29 -5.22
CA GLY A 70 -4.59 11.53 -4.14
C GLY A 70 -5.95 10.97 -4.54
N ARG A 71 -6.80 11.78 -5.16
CA ARG A 71 -8.11 11.35 -5.69
C ARG A 71 -7.98 10.27 -6.77
N LEU A 72 -7.17 10.52 -7.80
CA LEU A 72 -7.03 9.61 -8.94
C LEU A 72 -6.37 8.28 -8.57
N PHE A 73 -5.33 8.28 -7.73
CA PHE A 73 -4.68 7.05 -7.27
C PHE A 73 -5.61 6.18 -6.42
N LEU A 74 -6.43 6.80 -5.56
CA LEU A 74 -7.44 6.08 -4.78
C LEU A 74 -8.54 5.51 -5.67
N ASP A 75 -9.01 6.25 -6.68
CA ASP A 75 -10.04 5.76 -7.59
C ASP A 75 -9.54 4.62 -8.47
N LEU A 76 -8.26 4.64 -8.86
CA LEU A 76 -7.63 3.53 -9.56
C LEU A 76 -7.47 2.29 -8.66
N ALA A 77 -7.08 2.48 -7.40
CA ALA A 77 -6.97 1.40 -6.43
C ALA A 77 -8.31 0.66 -6.17
N LYS A 78 -9.43 1.39 -6.20
CA LYS A 78 -10.77 0.81 -6.05
C LYS A 78 -11.18 -0.12 -7.20
N ARG A 79 -10.56 -0.02 -8.38
CA ARG A 79 -10.90 -0.83 -9.56
C ARG A 79 -10.37 -2.27 -9.49
N GLY A 80 -9.50 -2.58 -8.53
CA GLY A 80 -9.06 -3.95 -8.26
C GLY A 80 -10.13 -4.80 -7.55
N PRO A 81 -10.08 -6.13 -7.64
CA PRO A 81 -11.00 -7.00 -6.91
C PRO A 81 -10.84 -6.77 -5.40
N SER A 82 -11.96 -6.46 -4.74
CA SER A 82 -12.01 -5.98 -3.35
C SER A 82 -12.35 -7.08 -2.33
N GLN A 83 -12.52 -8.32 -2.79
CA GLN A 83 -13.10 -9.37 -1.95
C GLN A 83 -11.99 -10.18 -1.27
N PRO A 84 -11.87 -10.14 0.07
CA PRO A 84 -10.94 -10.98 0.78
C PRO A 84 -11.30 -12.45 0.51
N ARG A 85 -10.51 -13.10 -0.33
CA ARG A 85 -10.62 -14.52 -0.60
C ARG A 85 -9.81 -15.30 0.42
N GLY A 86 -10.54 -16.09 1.21
CA GLY A 86 -10.03 -17.11 2.10
C GLY A 86 -11.19 -18.04 2.43
N ILE A 87 -10.91 -19.30 2.75
CA ILE A 87 -11.94 -20.15 3.35
C ILE A 87 -12.27 -19.50 4.69
N GLY A 88 -13.43 -18.85 4.76
CA GLY A 88 -13.91 -18.30 6.03
C GLY A 88 -13.91 -19.43 7.05
N ARG A 89 -13.46 -19.14 8.27
CA ARG A 89 -13.63 -20.08 9.38
C ARG A 89 -14.84 -19.63 10.17
N LEU A 90 -15.67 -20.58 10.56
CA LEU A 90 -16.76 -20.27 11.48
C LEU A 90 -16.16 -20.02 12.86
N GLU A 91 -16.18 -18.77 13.31
CA GLU A 91 -15.64 -18.34 14.60
C GLU A 91 -16.76 -17.78 15.48
N THR A 92 -16.61 -18.00 16.79
CA THR A 92 -17.51 -17.45 17.81
C THR A 92 -17.00 -16.07 18.21
N GLN A 93 -17.81 -15.03 18.01
CA GLN A 93 -17.48 -13.65 18.31
C GLN A 93 -18.57 -12.98 19.16
N ARG A 94 -18.32 -11.76 19.67
CA ARG A 94 -19.35 -10.98 20.37
C ARG A 94 -20.54 -10.70 19.46
N TYR A 95 -21.73 -10.69 20.05
CA TYR A 95 -22.95 -10.35 19.32
C TYR A 95 -22.85 -8.98 18.65
N ARG A 96 -23.23 -8.94 17.37
CA ARG A 96 -23.53 -7.72 16.62
C ARG A 96 -24.80 -8.00 15.81
N PRO A 97 -25.66 -6.99 15.56
CA PRO A 97 -26.96 -7.19 14.92
C PRO A 97 -26.91 -7.94 13.58
N ASP A 98 -25.84 -7.74 12.80
CA ASP A 98 -25.71 -8.28 11.43
C ASP A 98 -24.60 -9.34 11.30
N ALA A 99 -24.07 -9.87 12.43
CA ALA A 99 -22.87 -10.69 12.41
C ALA A 99 -23.10 -12.18 12.11
N GLY A 100 -24.29 -12.72 12.30
CA GLY A 100 -24.58 -14.15 12.06
C GLY A 100 -25.50 -14.76 13.12
N ASP A 101 -25.46 -16.08 13.23
CA ASP A 101 -26.33 -16.85 14.12
C ASP A 101 -25.84 -16.84 15.56
N ILE A 102 -26.74 -16.81 16.55
CA ILE A 102 -26.36 -16.86 17.97
C ILE A 102 -25.72 -18.22 18.32
N ASP A 103 -24.56 -18.18 18.95
CA ASP A 103 -23.91 -19.34 19.54
C ASP A 103 -24.54 -19.63 20.91
N ILE A 104 -25.52 -20.53 20.95
CA ILE A 104 -26.27 -20.86 22.16
C ILE A 104 -25.36 -21.46 23.23
N ASP A 105 -24.40 -22.30 22.83
CA ASP A 105 -23.49 -22.95 23.76
C ASP A 105 -22.56 -21.92 24.42
N ALA A 106 -21.99 -21.01 23.62
CA ALA A 106 -21.11 -19.96 24.13
C ALA A 106 -21.85 -18.83 24.86
N SER A 107 -23.16 -18.68 24.64
CA SER A 107 -24.00 -17.69 25.32
C SER A 107 -24.76 -18.25 26.51
N LEU A 108 -24.63 -19.56 26.80
CA LEU A 108 -25.45 -20.26 27.78
C LEU A 108 -25.33 -19.64 29.18
N ASP A 109 -24.10 -19.35 29.62
CA ASP A 109 -23.84 -18.77 30.93
C ASP A 109 -24.50 -17.40 31.11
N ALA A 110 -24.47 -16.55 30.08
CA ALA A 110 -25.13 -15.25 30.07
C ALA A 110 -26.66 -15.38 30.17
N VAL A 111 -27.23 -16.34 29.42
CA VAL A 111 -28.67 -16.61 29.44
C VAL A 111 -29.11 -17.14 30.81
N VAL A 112 -28.35 -18.06 31.41
CA VAL A 112 -28.64 -18.61 32.74
C VAL A 112 -28.52 -17.53 33.82
N ALA A 113 -27.48 -16.69 33.77
CA ALA A 113 -27.29 -15.59 34.71
C ALA A 113 -28.44 -14.58 34.66
N ALA A 114 -28.82 -14.13 33.47
CA ALA A 114 -29.95 -13.20 33.29
C ALA A 114 -31.28 -13.81 33.76
N ARG A 115 -31.50 -15.12 33.50
CA ARG A 115 -32.69 -15.84 33.98
C ARG A 115 -32.75 -15.90 35.50
N ALA A 116 -31.62 -16.13 36.17
CA ALA A 116 -31.56 -16.23 37.63
C ALA A 116 -31.97 -14.93 38.34
N VAL A 117 -31.69 -13.77 37.73
CA VAL A 117 -32.06 -12.44 38.26
C VAL A 117 -33.31 -11.86 37.60
N GLN A 118 -34.02 -12.64 36.78
CA GLN A 118 -35.20 -12.23 36.02
C GLN A 118 -35.00 -10.94 35.18
N SER A 119 -33.82 -10.76 34.60
CA SER A 119 -33.52 -9.64 33.70
C SER A 119 -33.52 -10.05 32.24
N ALA A 120 -33.57 -9.07 31.34
CA ALA A 120 -33.22 -9.30 29.95
C ALA A 120 -31.73 -9.69 29.84
N VAL A 121 -31.39 -10.49 28.83
CA VAL A 121 -30.00 -10.83 28.53
C VAL A 121 -29.34 -9.60 27.90
N ASP A 122 -28.17 -9.22 28.40
CA ASP A 122 -27.38 -8.16 27.79
C ASP A 122 -26.83 -8.66 26.44
N PRO A 123 -27.10 -7.95 25.32
CA PRO A 123 -26.52 -8.29 24.03
C PRO A 123 -24.99 -8.40 24.06
N ASP A 124 -24.28 -7.64 24.90
CA ASP A 124 -22.81 -7.70 24.98
C ASP A 124 -22.27 -9.02 25.56
N ASP A 125 -23.11 -9.73 26.32
CA ASP A 125 -22.80 -11.04 26.88
C ASP A 125 -23.15 -12.20 25.94
N LEU A 126 -23.90 -11.92 24.87
CA LEU A 126 -24.20 -12.90 23.83
C LEU A 126 -23.01 -13.09 22.88
N ARG A 127 -22.96 -14.28 22.28
CA ARG A 127 -21.98 -14.68 21.27
C ARG A 127 -22.69 -15.14 20.01
N VAL A 128 -22.06 -14.91 18.86
CA VAL A 128 -22.55 -15.30 17.53
C VAL A 128 -21.49 -16.10 16.79
N ARG A 129 -21.91 -17.09 16.00
CA ARG A 129 -21.08 -17.80 15.04
C ARG A 129 -21.18 -17.08 13.71
N ALA A 130 -20.04 -16.56 13.26
CA ALA A 130 -19.93 -15.88 11.99
C ALA A 130 -18.82 -16.50 11.16
N TRP A 131 -18.98 -16.46 9.85
CA TRP A 131 -17.85 -16.72 8.95
C TRP A 131 -16.88 -15.55 9.06
N ALA A 132 -15.77 -15.76 9.75
CA ALA A 132 -14.68 -14.81 9.82
C ALA A 132 -13.60 -15.28 8.84
N THR A 133 -13.28 -14.44 7.85
CA THR A 133 -12.06 -14.62 7.08
C THR A 133 -10.90 -14.21 7.99
N PRO A 134 -9.83 -15.01 8.14
CA PRO A 134 -8.66 -14.57 8.91
C PRO A 134 -8.21 -13.21 8.39
N GLY A 135 -8.10 -12.23 9.30
CA GLY A 135 -7.56 -10.92 8.95
C GLY A 135 -6.24 -11.08 8.20
N THR A 136 -6.05 -10.28 7.15
CA THR A 136 -4.81 -10.29 6.36
C THR A 136 -4.05 -9.01 6.66
N ALA A 137 -2.87 -9.14 7.25
CA ALA A 137 -1.96 -8.03 7.44
C ALA A 137 -1.03 -7.89 6.23
N ILE A 138 -0.90 -6.67 5.72
CA ILE A 138 -0.04 -6.39 4.56
C ILE A 138 1.01 -5.35 4.95
N CYS A 139 2.29 -5.68 4.76
CA CYS A 139 3.39 -4.72 4.84
C CYS A 139 3.92 -4.44 3.44
N LEU A 140 3.71 -3.22 2.94
CA LEU A 140 4.25 -2.76 1.68
C LEU A 140 5.63 -2.13 1.89
N LEU A 141 6.64 -2.67 1.22
CA LEU A 141 7.99 -2.13 1.14
C LEU A 141 8.14 -1.39 -0.20
N VAL A 142 8.42 -0.09 -0.14
CA VAL A 142 8.66 0.77 -1.31
C VAL A 142 10.14 1.15 -1.38
N ASP A 143 10.80 0.77 -2.46
CA ASP A 143 12.19 1.17 -2.70
C ASP A 143 12.32 2.68 -2.95
N ARG A 144 13.33 3.32 -2.36
CA ARG A 144 13.69 4.73 -2.56
C ARG A 144 14.98 4.89 -3.37
N SER A 145 15.33 3.92 -4.20
CA SER A 145 16.51 4.00 -5.08
C SER A 145 16.47 5.26 -5.97
N GLY A 146 17.62 5.63 -6.51
CA GLY A 146 17.87 6.93 -7.17
C GLY A 146 17.00 7.25 -8.40
N SER A 147 16.09 6.36 -8.80
CA SER A 147 15.15 6.48 -9.93
C SER A 147 13.71 6.82 -9.52
N MET A 148 13.43 7.08 -8.22
CA MET A 148 12.08 7.38 -7.71
C MET A 148 11.57 8.79 -8.05
N GLY A 149 11.19 8.97 -9.32
CA GLY A 149 10.42 10.10 -9.85
C GLY A 149 9.54 9.60 -11.00
N GLY A 150 8.45 10.31 -11.31
CA GLY A 150 7.53 9.93 -12.38
C GLY A 150 6.85 8.57 -12.13
N GLY A 151 6.99 7.66 -13.10
CA GLY A 151 6.33 6.36 -13.14
C GLY A 151 6.51 5.49 -11.89
N PRO A 152 7.75 5.18 -11.45
CA PRO A 152 7.99 4.40 -10.22
C PRO A 152 7.33 4.96 -8.96
N LEU A 153 7.30 6.29 -8.81
CA LEU A 153 6.65 6.95 -7.68
C LEU A 153 5.12 6.83 -7.78
N ALA A 154 4.55 7.01 -8.98
CA ALA A 154 3.13 6.81 -9.23
C ALA A 154 2.71 5.36 -8.97
N THR A 155 3.48 4.38 -9.46
CA THR A 155 3.25 2.95 -9.22
C THR A 155 3.22 2.66 -7.73
N SER A 156 4.19 3.18 -6.98
CA SER A 156 4.25 3.02 -5.52
C SER A 156 3.03 3.61 -4.81
N ALA A 157 2.57 4.79 -5.23
CA ALA A 157 1.39 5.44 -4.67
C ALA A 157 0.10 4.66 -4.97
N VAL A 158 -0.05 4.13 -6.18
CA VAL A 158 -1.19 3.27 -6.55
C VAL A 158 -1.15 1.95 -5.79
N THR A 159 0.00 1.29 -5.69
CA THR A 159 0.15 0.05 -4.90
C THR A 159 -0.17 0.30 -3.42
N ALA A 160 0.32 1.39 -2.83
CA ALA A 160 -0.02 1.77 -1.46
C ALA A 160 -1.52 2.03 -1.27
N SER A 161 -2.15 2.70 -2.24
CA SER A 161 -3.60 2.93 -2.27
C SER A 161 -4.37 1.61 -2.34
N ALA A 162 -3.93 0.67 -3.17
CA ALA A 162 -4.55 -0.64 -3.31
C ALA A 162 -4.42 -1.49 -2.04
N VAL A 163 -3.26 -1.46 -1.37
CA VAL A 163 -3.06 -2.12 -0.07
C VAL A 163 -3.96 -1.51 1.00
N ALA A 164 -4.01 -0.17 1.08
CA ALA A 164 -4.85 0.54 2.03
C ALA A 164 -6.36 0.27 1.81
N TRP A 165 -6.77 0.07 0.56
CA TRP A 165 -8.14 -0.30 0.23
C TRP A 165 -8.48 -1.75 0.60
N ARG A 166 -7.52 -2.68 0.43
CA ARG A 166 -7.74 -4.12 0.64
C ARG A 166 -7.71 -4.54 2.11
N SER A 167 -6.86 -3.93 2.92
CA SER A 167 -6.79 -4.18 4.37
C SER A 167 -6.73 -2.84 5.11
N PRO A 168 -7.85 -2.11 5.22
CA PRO A 168 -7.85 -0.77 5.80
C PRO A 168 -7.42 -0.75 7.27
N ASP A 169 -7.71 -1.83 7.99
CA ASP A 169 -7.46 -1.92 9.43
C ASP A 169 -6.04 -2.38 9.76
N ASP A 170 -5.39 -3.17 8.90
CA ASP A 170 -4.16 -3.90 9.25
C ASP A 170 -3.11 -3.88 8.12
N TYR A 171 -2.54 -2.70 7.89
CA TYR A 171 -1.45 -2.52 6.92
C TYR A 171 -0.35 -1.57 7.40
N SER A 172 0.85 -1.76 6.85
CA SER A 172 1.97 -0.83 6.99
C SER A 172 2.57 -0.51 5.62
N VAL A 173 3.12 0.69 5.51
CA VAL A 173 3.86 1.14 4.33
C VAL A 173 5.22 1.61 4.82
N LEU A 174 6.24 0.82 4.52
CA LEU A 174 7.62 1.16 4.78
C LEU A 174 8.27 1.57 3.47
N SER A 175 9.23 2.46 3.59
CA SER A 175 10.02 2.87 2.44
C SER A 175 11.48 2.85 2.83
N PHE A 176 12.30 2.25 1.99
CA PHE A 176 13.65 1.86 2.36
C PHE A 176 14.66 2.39 1.34
N GLY A 177 15.87 2.64 1.84
CA GLY A 177 17.03 3.02 1.05
C GLY A 177 18.25 2.63 1.88
N LYS A 178 19.03 3.62 2.33
CA LYS A 178 20.01 3.39 3.42
C LYS A 178 19.32 3.06 4.75
N ASP A 179 18.24 3.77 5.04
CA ASP A 179 17.46 3.62 6.27
C ASP A 179 16.02 3.24 5.91
N VAL A 180 15.36 2.45 6.76
CA VAL A 180 13.94 2.10 6.62
C VAL A 180 13.10 3.10 7.39
N VAL A 181 12.12 3.72 6.72
CA VAL A 181 11.23 4.72 7.30
C VAL A 181 9.77 4.32 7.05
N ALA A 182 8.99 4.27 8.12
CA ALA A 182 7.56 3.98 8.05
C ALA A 182 6.76 5.21 7.59
N ALA A 183 6.15 5.12 6.40
CA ALA A 183 5.11 6.06 5.97
C ALA A 183 3.81 5.80 6.75
N LYS A 184 3.49 4.53 7.04
CA LYS A 184 2.47 4.10 8.01
C LYS A 184 2.99 2.88 8.77
N SER A 185 2.90 2.90 10.09
CA SER A 185 3.19 1.71 10.92
C SER A 185 1.94 0.86 11.11
N GLN A 186 2.12 -0.42 11.42
CA GLN A 186 1.02 -1.37 11.61
C GLN A 186 0.04 -0.90 12.70
N ASP A 187 0.56 -0.32 13.78
CA ASP A 187 -0.21 0.12 14.96
C ASP A 187 -0.87 1.50 14.81
N GLN A 188 -0.66 2.18 13.68
CA GLN A 188 -1.08 3.55 13.48
C GLN A 188 -2.28 3.63 12.54
N THR A 189 -3.35 4.29 12.99
CA THR A 189 -4.45 4.71 12.12
C THR A 189 -4.04 5.95 11.33
N LYS A 190 -4.19 5.89 10.00
CA LYS A 190 -4.01 7.01 9.07
C LYS A 190 -5.08 6.91 7.99
N SER A 191 -5.57 8.06 7.51
CA SER A 191 -6.45 8.08 6.34
C SER A 191 -5.67 7.65 5.10
N ASN A 192 -6.38 7.10 4.11
CA ASN A 192 -5.75 6.61 2.89
C ASN A 192 -5.07 7.77 2.13
N GLU A 193 -5.69 8.95 2.11
CA GLU A 193 -5.12 10.17 1.53
C GLU A 193 -3.79 10.53 2.20
N ALA A 194 -3.71 10.48 3.54
CA ALA A 194 -2.49 10.82 4.26
C ALA A 194 -1.34 9.83 4.00
N VAL A 195 -1.66 8.56 3.73
CA VAL A 195 -0.66 7.56 3.33
C VAL A 195 -0.16 7.85 1.92
N VAL A 196 -1.07 8.10 0.97
CA VAL A 196 -0.70 8.45 -0.41
C VAL A 196 0.16 9.70 -0.42
N ASP A 197 -0.21 10.74 0.34
CA ASP A 197 0.59 11.95 0.49
C ASP A 197 1.98 11.66 1.07
N SER A 198 2.07 10.75 2.04
CA SER A 198 3.34 10.33 2.62
C SER A 198 4.22 9.59 1.61
N VAL A 199 3.61 8.78 0.74
CA VAL A 199 4.29 8.05 -0.35
C VAL A 199 4.72 9.02 -1.46
N LEU A 200 3.87 9.96 -1.87
CA LEU A 200 4.20 10.98 -2.87
C LEU A 200 5.20 12.02 -2.38
N ALA A 201 5.37 12.15 -1.06
CA ALA A 201 6.44 12.94 -0.47
C ALA A 201 7.80 12.21 -0.44
N LEU A 202 7.83 10.91 -0.75
CA LEU A 202 9.08 10.15 -0.82
C LEU A 202 9.94 10.66 -1.96
N ARG A 203 11.25 10.75 -1.71
CA ARG A 203 12.23 11.18 -2.71
C ARG A 203 13.35 10.16 -2.74
N GLY A 204 13.82 9.86 -3.95
CA GLY A 204 14.91 8.92 -4.16
C GLY A 204 16.21 9.43 -3.55
N PHE A 205 16.82 8.63 -2.68
CA PHE A 205 18.10 8.95 -2.08
C PHE A 205 18.91 7.68 -1.78
N GLY A 206 19.99 7.49 -2.54
CA GLY A 206 21.13 6.67 -2.13
C GLY A 206 20.97 5.17 -2.39
N THR A 207 21.55 4.39 -1.47
CA THR A 207 21.71 2.94 -1.51
C THR A 207 20.40 2.22 -1.18
N THR A 208 20.35 0.92 -1.47
CA THR A 208 19.20 0.03 -1.33
C THR A 208 19.58 -1.13 -0.42
N ASP A 209 19.08 -1.11 0.83
CA ASP A 209 19.20 -2.20 1.79
C ASP A 209 17.92 -3.04 1.85
N VAL A 210 17.85 -4.06 0.99
CA VAL A 210 16.69 -4.97 0.89
C VAL A 210 16.59 -5.87 2.13
N ALA A 211 17.72 -6.32 2.68
CA ALA A 211 17.73 -7.20 3.85
C ALA A 211 17.19 -6.48 5.09
N GLY A 212 17.65 -5.24 5.35
CA GLY A 212 17.13 -4.41 6.42
C GLY A 212 15.63 -4.10 6.27
N ALA A 213 15.16 -3.89 5.04
CA ALA A 213 13.74 -3.66 4.76
C ALA A 213 12.87 -4.88 5.09
N LEU A 214 13.30 -6.09 4.70
CA LEU A 214 12.58 -7.33 5.00
C LEU A 214 12.52 -7.64 6.50
N VAL A 215 13.61 -7.39 7.22
CA VAL A 215 13.63 -7.52 8.69
C VAL A 215 12.66 -6.54 9.34
N ALA A 216 12.64 -5.28 8.89
CA ALA A 216 11.72 -4.27 9.39
C ALA A 216 10.24 -4.61 9.05
N ALA A 217 9.97 -5.21 7.89
CA ALA A 217 8.64 -5.71 7.55
C ALA A 217 8.18 -6.81 8.50
N ALA A 218 9.05 -7.79 8.80
CA ALA A 218 8.76 -8.83 9.78
C ALA A 218 8.48 -8.24 11.18
N ASP A 219 9.22 -7.19 11.58
CA ASP A 219 8.98 -6.47 12.84
C ASP A 219 7.60 -5.78 12.88
N GLN A 220 7.13 -5.22 11.76
CA GLN A 220 5.80 -4.60 11.67
C GLN A 220 4.69 -5.66 11.71
N LEU A 221 4.81 -6.71 10.88
CA LEU A 221 3.81 -7.77 10.80
C LEU A 221 3.69 -8.58 12.10
N ARG A 222 4.76 -8.67 12.90
CA ARG A 222 4.70 -9.28 14.24
C ARG A 222 3.78 -8.55 15.22
N ARG A 223 3.46 -7.28 14.99
CA ARG A 223 2.54 -6.50 15.83
C ARG A 223 1.07 -6.74 15.51
N SER A 224 0.80 -7.25 14.32
CA SER A 224 -0.54 -7.63 13.89
C SER A 224 -0.95 -9.00 14.46
N THR A 225 -2.23 -9.11 14.79
CA THR A 225 -2.91 -10.37 15.19
C THR A 225 -3.53 -11.11 14.01
N ALA A 226 -3.34 -10.63 12.77
CA ALA A 226 -3.82 -11.26 11.55
C ALA A 226 -3.31 -12.70 11.40
N GLY A 227 -4.18 -13.59 10.93
CA GLY A 227 -3.85 -14.99 10.67
C GLY A 227 -3.03 -15.20 9.40
N ARG A 228 -3.10 -14.26 8.44
CA ARG A 228 -2.26 -14.22 7.24
C ARG A 228 -1.44 -12.93 7.23
N LYS A 229 -0.14 -13.04 6.99
CA LYS A 229 0.81 -11.91 7.02
C LYS A 229 1.60 -11.90 5.72
N ILE A 230 1.47 -10.82 4.96
CA ILE A 230 2.05 -10.70 3.62
C ILE A 230 3.00 -9.51 3.58
N THR A 231 4.23 -9.76 3.14
CA THR A 231 5.19 -8.72 2.78
C THR A 231 5.18 -8.52 1.28
N VAL A 232 4.89 -7.30 0.83
CA VAL A 232 4.92 -6.92 -0.59
C VAL A 232 6.14 -6.04 -0.82
N LEU A 233 7.06 -6.47 -1.67
CA LEU A 233 8.27 -5.74 -2.04
C LEU A 233 8.12 -5.14 -3.43
N LEU A 234 8.05 -3.81 -3.50
CA LEU A 234 8.07 -3.06 -4.75
C LEU A 234 9.49 -2.55 -5.02
N SER A 235 10.28 -3.32 -5.76
CA SER A 235 11.70 -3.06 -6.04
C SER A 235 12.20 -3.95 -7.19
N ASP A 236 13.20 -3.48 -7.93
CA ASP A 236 14.03 -4.28 -8.85
C ASP A 236 14.88 -5.34 -8.10
N CYS A 237 14.93 -5.25 -6.77
CA CYS A 237 15.71 -6.09 -5.85
C CYS A 237 17.24 -5.94 -6.00
N ARG A 238 17.71 -4.83 -6.59
CA ARG A 238 19.14 -4.54 -6.77
C ARG A 238 19.76 -4.06 -5.45
N ALA A 239 20.16 -5.00 -4.62
CA ALA A 239 20.82 -4.69 -3.35
C ALA A 239 22.20 -4.04 -3.59
N THR A 240 22.37 -2.80 -3.12
CA THR A 240 23.66 -2.09 -3.17
C THR A 240 24.37 -2.09 -1.83
N VAL A 241 23.74 -2.63 -0.79
CA VAL A 241 24.31 -2.84 0.55
C VAL A 241 24.53 -4.34 0.78
N PRO A 242 25.69 -4.74 1.35
CA PRO A 242 25.93 -6.14 1.71
C PRO A 242 24.92 -6.61 2.76
N GLY A 243 24.20 -7.70 2.49
CA GLY A 243 23.26 -8.32 3.42
C GLY A 243 22.78 -9.67 2.92
N ASP A 244 22.34 -10.54 3.83
CA ASP A 244 21.74 -11.83 3.47
C ASP A 244 20.24 -11.66 3.19
N VAL A 245 19.93 -11.22 1.97
CA VAL A 245 18.56 -10.98 1.50
C VAL A 245 17.74 -12.27 1.50
N VAL A 246 18.36 -13.42 1.21
CA VAL A 246 17.67 -14.72 1.17
C VAL A 246 17.27 -15.16 2.57
N ALA A 247 18.14 -15.00 3.57
CA ALA A 247 17.80 -15.28 4.95
C ALA A 247 16.69 -14.35 5.46
N ALA A 248 16.76 -13.05 5.14
CA ALA A 248 15.73 -12.08 5.52
C ALA A 248 14.37 -12.40 4.86
N ALA A 249 14.37 -12.78 3.58
CA ALA A 249 13.18 -13.17 2.84
C ALA A 249 12.55 -14.47 3.36
N ARG A 250 13.35 -15.41 3.87
CA ARG A 250 12.84 -16.61 4.56
C ARG A 250 12.31 -16.32 5.97
N GLY A 251 12.62 -15.15 6.51
CA GLY A 251 12.16 -14.72 7.84
C GLY A 251 10.76 -14.08 7.84
N VAL A 252 10.17 -13.82 6.66
CA VAL A 252 8.79 -13.35 6.52
C VAL A 252 7.84 -14.50 6.18
N ASP A 253 6.58 -14.43 6.64
CA ASP A 253 5.60 -15.51 6.46
C ASP A 253 5.24 -15.75 4.98
N GLU A 254 4.92 -14.68 4.26
CA GLU A 254 4.62 -14.69 2.83
C GLU A 254 5.30 -13.49 2.17
N LEU A 255 6.08 -13.74 1.11
CA LEU A 255 6.76 -12.70 0.34
C LEU A 255 6.19 -12.64 -1.08
N VAL A 256 5.80 -11.43 -1.48
CA VAL A 256 5.38 -11.08 -2.84
C VAL A 256 6.31 -10.00 -3.36
N ILE A 257 6.92 -10.22 -4.52
CA ILE A 257 7.81 -9.28 -5.18
C ILE A 257 7.10 -8.73 -6.42
N VAL A 258 7.05 -7.40 -6.51
CA VAL A 258 6.51 -6.66 -7.64
C VAL A 258 7.67 -5.84 -8.23
N ALA A 259 8.15 -6.24 -9.40
CA ALA A 259 9.25 -5.54 -10.07
C ALA A 259 8.73 -4.72 -11.27
N PRO A 260 9.39 -3.61 -11.65
CA PRO A 260 9.10 -2.93 -12.90
C PRO A 260 9.33 -3.86 -14.11
N GLU A 261 8.48 -3.75 -15.13
CA GLU A 261 8.71 -4.46 -16.39
C GLU A 261 9.99 -3.97 -17.06
N GLY A 262 10.86 -4.90 -17.49
CA GLY A 262 12.15 -4.59 -18.11
C GLY A 262 13.34 -4.44 -17.15
N ASP A 263 13.11 -4.43 -15.83
CA ASP A 263 14.17 -4.43 -14.80
C ASP A 263 13.80 -5.39 -13.64
N SER A 264 13.75 -6.68 -13.97
CA SER A 264 13.21 -7.70 -13.07
C SER A 264 14.09 -8.94 -12.88
N GLU A 265 15.26 -9.01 -13.51
CA GLU A 265 16.13 -10.19 -13.49
C GLU A 265 16.54 -10.57 -12.05
N GLU A 266 16.91 -9.58 -11.24
CA GLU A 266 17.36 -9.79 -9.86
C GLU A 266 16.18 -10.13 -8.93
N ALA A 267 15.02 -9.51 -9.14
CA ALA A 267 13.78 -9.82 -8.45
C ALA A 267 13.29 -11.25 -8.73
N GLU A 268 13.36 -11.69 -9.99
CA GLU A 268 13.02 -13.06 -10.39
C GLU A 268 13.98 -14.08 -9.78
N ALA A 269 15.29 -13.79 -9.81
CA ALA A 269 16.30 -14.63 -9.18
C ALA A 269 16.10 -14.76 -7.65
N LEU A 270 15.71 -13.67 -6.98
CA LEU A 270 15.39 -13.69 -5.55
C LEU A 270 14.12 -14.51 -5.27
N ALA A 271 13.09 -14.37 -6.10
CA ALA A 271 11.86 -15.15 -5.98
C ALA A 271 12.12 -16.65 -6.14
N ALA A 272 12.93 -17.05 -7.14
CA ALA A 272 13.30 -18.43 -7.36
C ALA A 272 14.07 -19.06 -6.18
N GLN A 273 14.91 -18.28 -5.48
CA GLN A 273 15.72 -18.75 -4.35
C GLN A 273 14.94 -18.84 -3.03
N THR A 274 13.92 -18.00 -2.88
CA THR A 274 13.14 -17.87 -1.64
C THR A 274 11.80 -18.59 -1.71
N GLY A 275 11.33 -18.93 -2.91
CA GLY A 275 9.97 -19.43 -3.16
C GLY A 275 8.92 -18.31 -3.07
N ALA A 276 9.33 -17.05 -3.11
CA ALA A 276 8.42 -15.91 -3.10
C ALA A 276 7.59 -15.86 -4.38
N ARG A 277 6.40 -15.27 -4.30
CA ARG A 277 5.58 -14.99 -5.47
C ARG A 277 6.14 -13.77 -6.18
N PHE A 278 6.07 -13.76 -7.50
CA PHE A 278 6.67 -12.70 -8.31
C PHE A 278 5.72 -12.26 -9.42
N THR A 279 5.70 -10.96 -9.69
CA THR A 279 5.05 -10.36 -10.86
C THR A 279 5.79 -9.12 -11.31
N THR A 280 5.55 -8.73 -12.56
CA THR A 280 6.03 -7.47 -13.11
C THR A 280 4.89 -6.46 -13.27
N VAL A 281 5.23 -5.18 -13.29
CA VAL A 281 4.29 -4.09 -13.54
C VAL A 281 4.83 -3.14 -14.61
N ALA A 282 4.06 -2.96 -15.68
CA ALA A 282 4.39 -2.06 -16.78
C ALA A 282 4.31 -0.57 -16.36
N GLY A 283 3.35 -0.24 -15.50
CA GLY A 283 3.06 1.14 -15.14
C GLY A 283 2.01 1.27 -14.01
N PRO A 284 1.76 2.50 -13.53
CA PRO A 284 0.89 2.75 -12.39
C PRO A 284 -0.55 2.28 -12.59
N SER A 285 -1.10 2.38 -13.81
CA SER A 285 -2.47 1.92 -14.14
C SER A 285 -2.69 0.44 -13.88
N ARG A 286 -1.65 -0.39 -14.04
CA ARG A 286 -1.68 -1.84 -13.87
C ARG A 286 -1.25 -2.31 -12.47
N ALA A 287 -0.72 -1.41 -11.65
CA ALA A 287 -0.15 -1.77 -10.35
C ALA A 287 -1.18 -2.41 -9.41
N ALA A 288 -2.41 -1.91 -9.37
CA ALA A 288 -3.48 -2.46 -8.54
C ALA A 288 -3.94 -3.85 -9.03
N GLU A 289 -4.05 -4.04 -10.35
CA GLU A 289 -4.46 -5.31 -10.97
C GLU A 289 -3.39 -6.41 -10.78
N ALA A 290 -2.12 -6.07 -11.02
CA ALA A 290 -0.99 -6.97 -10.84
C ALA A 290 -0.87 -7.42 -9.38
N LEU A 291 -1.01 -6.48 -8.44
CA LEU A 291 -0.99 -6.78 -7.01
C LEU A 291 -2.15 -7.71 -6.63
N ALA A 292 -3.36 -7.43 -7.09
CA ALA A 292 -4.53 -8.24 -6.80
C ALA A 292 -4.36 -9.68 -7.28
N THR A 293 -3.88 -9.86 -8.52
CA THR A 293 -3.66 -11.18 -9.13
C THR A 293 -2.75 -12.05 -8.27
N VAL A 294 -1.64 -11.49 -7.77
CA VAL A 294 -0.63 -12.25 -7.01
C VAL A 294 -1.01 -12.47 -5.55
N LEU A 295 -1.78 -11.56 -4.95
CA LEU A 295 -2.25 -11.71 -3.58
C LEU A 295 -3.44 -12.66 -3.44
N ASP A 296 -4.18 -12.90 -4.54
CA ASP A 296 -5.35 -13.78 -4.60
C ASP A 296 -5.03 -15.21 -5.06
N THR A 297 -3.78 -15.49 -5.47
CA THR A 297 -3.29 -16.86 -5.76
C THR A 297 -3.00 -17.65 -4.49
#